data_AF-A0A4Y6I7H1-F1
#
_entry.id   AF-A0A4Y6I7H1-F1
#
_cell.length_a   1.000
_cell.length_b   1.000
_cell.length_c   1.000
_cell.angle_alpha   90.00
_cell.angle_beta   90.00
_cell.angle_gamma   90.00
#
_symmetry.space_group_name_H-M   'P 1'
#
loop_
_entity.id
_entity.type
_entity.pdbx_description
1 polymer ?
#
loop_
_entity_poly.entity_id
_entity_poly.type
_entity_poly.pdbx_seq_one_letter_code
_entity_poly.pdbx_strand_id
1 'polypeptide(L)'
;MKSDNLNYGFYRSFFIREIDNEIEKLQLKATNKLFKKNTKQYLNQLIKLKSELQKNKIKDSNLSANKLVYNKLKRNFYLRKAIWSLLCVFFIAIIVGISIALIVFFYKR
;
A
#
# COMPACT_ATOMS: atom_id res chain seq x y z
N MET A 1 25.39 15.54 23.34
CA MET A 1 25.15 16.16 22.02
C MET A 1 23.68 16.57 21.96
N LYS A 2 23.39 17.84 22.23
CA LYS A 2 23.01 18.88 21.25
C LYS A 2 21.65 18.62 20.60
N SER A 3 20.61 19.12 21.26
CA SER A 3 19.34 19.65 20.70
C SER A 3 18.98 19.16 19.30
N ASP A 4 18.33 18.00 19.23
CA ASP A 4 17.46 17.64 18.11
C ASP A 4 16.18 18.50 18.21
N ASN A 5 16.30 19.79 17.90
CA ASN A 5 15.15 20.60 17.49
C ASN A 5 14.71 20.08 16.12
N LEU A 6 14.15 18.86 16.09
CA LEU A 6 13.41 18.33 14.97
C LEU A 6 12.40 19.40 14.60
N ASN A 7 12.59 19.98 13.42
CA ASN A 7 11.70 21.02 12.95
C ASN A 7 10.38 20.33 12.54
N TYR A 8 9.52 20.10 13.54
CA TYR A 8 8.30 19.31 13.41
C TYR A 8 7.35 19.89 12.37
N GLY A 9 7.44 21.20 12.10
CA GLY A 9 6.79 21.85 10.97
C GLY A 9 7.21 21.23 9.63
N PHE A 10 8.50 21.13 9.35
CA PHE A 10 9.01 20.49 8.13
C PHE A 10 8.64 19.01 8.05
N TYR A 11 8.74 18.28 9.16
CA TYR A 11 8.39 16.86 9.20
C TYR A 11 6.90 16.64 8.88
N ARG A 12 6.02 17.46 9.47
CA ARG A 12 4.57 17.43 9.22
C ARG A 12 4.27 17.80 7.77
N SER A 13 4.89 18.84 7.21
CA SER A 13 4.71 19.23 5.81
C SER A 13 5.14 18.13 4.84
N PHE A 14 6.27 17.46 5.12
CA PHE A 14 6.73 16.33 4.31
C PHE A 14 5.76 15.15 4.40
N PHE A 15 5.27 14.84 5.60
CA PHE A 15 4.30 13.76 5.79
C PHE A 15 2.97 14.04 5.08
N ILE A 16 2.47 15.26 5.14
CA ILE A 16 1.26 15.68 4.40
C ILE A 16 1.49 15.52 2.89
N ARG A 17 2.64 15.98 2.38
CA ARG A 17 2.99 15.84 0.95
C ARG A 17 3.07 14.39 0.50
N GLU A 18 3.62 13.51 1.34
CA GLU A 18 3.68 12.07 1.08
C GLU A 18 2.27 11.46 0.98
N ILE A 19 1.37 11.85 1.87
CA ILE A 19 -0.04 11.43 1.83
C ILE A 19 -0.74 11.98 0.58
N ASP A 20 -0.47 13.24 0.21
CA ASP A 20 -1.06 13.88 -0.98
C ASP A 20 -0.69 13.16 -2.27
N ASN A 21 0.61 12.88 -2.46
CA ASN A 21 1.09 12.12 -3.60
C ASN A 21 0.46 10.72 -3.68
N GLU A 22 0.18 10.09 -2.54
CA GLU A 22 -0.48 8.78 -2.49
C GLU A 22 -1.97 8.88 -2.84
N ILE A 23 -2.67 9.89 -2.33
CA ILE A 23 -4.08 10.16 -2.65
C ILE A 23 -4.23 10.41 -4.15
N GLU A 24 -3.39 11.27 -4.73
CA GLU A 24 -3.43 11.61 -6.16
C GLU A 24 -3.24 10.35 -7.03
N LYS A 25 -2.24 9.52 -6.71
CA LYS A 25 -2.01 8.23 -7.39
C LYS A 25 -3.23 7.31 -7.33
N LEU A 26 -3.96 7.30 -6.23
CA LEU A 26 -5.16 6.47 -6.07
C LEU A 26 -6.38 7.07 -6.79
N GLN A 27 -6.52 8.39 -6.80
CA GLN A 27 -7.59 9.10 -7.52
C GLN A 27 -7.44 8.96 -9.04
N LEU A 28 -6.21 9.07 -9.57
CA LEU A 28 -5.92 8.79 -10.98
C LEU A 28 -6.22 7.33 -11.37
N LYS A 29 -6.14 6.40 -10.42
CA LYS A 29 -6.56 5.01 -10.63
C LYS A 29 -8.07 4.81 -10.43
N ALA A 30 -8.77 5.75 -9.81
CA ALA A 30 -10.19 5.70 -9.53
C ALA A 30 -11.08 6.09 -10.71
N THR A 31 -10.55 6.91 -11.62
CA THR A 31 -11.22 7.24 -12.88
C THR A 31 -11.40 6.02 -13.78
N ASN A 32 -10.61 4.95 -13.59
CA ASN A 32 -10.85 3.66 -14.23
C ASN A 32 -12.02 2.92 -13.53
N LYS A 33 -13.04 2.55 -14.30
CA LYS A 33 -14.33 1.91 -13.88
C LYS A 33 -14.24 0.74 -12.89
N LEU A 34 -13.05 0.17 -12.65
CA LEU A 34 -12.78 -0.94 -11.73
C LEU A 34 -12.30 -0.49 -10.35
N PHE A 35 -12.74 0.67 -9.86
CA PHE A 35 -12.32 1.14 -8.54
C PHE A 35 -12.90 0.27 -7.43
N LYS A 36 -12.06 -0.60 -6.87
CA LYS A 36 -12.46 -1.60 -5.87
C LYS A 36 -12.82 -0.94 -4.54
N LYS A 37 -13.84 -1.47 -3.85
CA LYS A 37 -14.30 -1.04 -2.51
C LYS A 37 -13.14 -0.86 -1.49
N ASN A 38 -12.16 -1.76 -1.51
CA ASN A 38 -11.00 -1.72 -0.61
C ASN A 38 -10.10 -0.51 -0.88
N THR A 39 -9.96 -0.09 -2.14
CA THR A 39 -9.19 1.11 -2.51
C THR A 39 -9.90 2.38 -2.03
N LYS A 40 -11.24 2.42 -2.10
CA LYS A 40 -12.04 3.53 -1.55
C LYS A 40 -11.92 3.64 -0.04
N GLN A 41 -11.94 2.51 0.68
CA GLN A 41 -11.73 2.49 2.13
C GLN A 41 -10.34 3.01 2.52
N TYR A 42 -9.29 2.56 1.83
CA TYR A 42 -7.92 3.03 2.04
C TYR A 42 -7.80 4.54 1.76
N LEU A 43 -8.38 5.02 0.66
CA LEU A 43 -8.39 6.44 0.31
C LEU A 43 -9.10 7.29 1.38
N ASN A 44 -10.24 6.84 1.90
CA ASN A 44 -10.94 7.55 2.99
C ASN A 44 -10.09 7.64 4.26
N GLN A 45 -9.33 6.58 4.60
CA GLN A 45 -8.41 6.60 5.74
C GLN A 45 -7.29 7.62 5.54
N LEU A 46 -6.73 7.72 4.32
CA LEU A 46 -5.71 8.71 3.99
C LEU A 46 -6.24 10.14 4.06
N ILE A 47 -7.44 10.40 3.55
CA ILE A 47 -8.09 11.72 3.62
C ILE A 47 -8.32 12.13 5.08
N LYS A 48 -8.80 11.20 5.92
CA LYS A 48 -9.00 11.45 7.36
C LYS A 48 -7.66 11.78 8.05
N LEU A 49 -6.62 10.99 7.80
CA LEU A 49 -5.29 11.21 8.36
C LEU A 49 -4.70 12.56 7.93
N LYS A 50 -4.83 12.93 6.66
CA LYS A 50 -4.44 14.25 6.16
C LYS A 50 -5.16 15.36 6.92
N SER A 51 -6.46 15.25 7.08
CA SER A 51 -7.26 16.26 7.80
C SER A 51 -6.81 16.42 9.25
N GLU A 52 -6.50 15.31 9.93
CA GLU A 52 -6.01 15.31 11.32
C GLU A 52 -4.62 15.94 11.43
N LEU A 53 -3.73 15.71 10.46
CA LEU A 53 -2.40 16.33 10.37
C LEU A 53 -2.50 17.83 10.08
N GLN A 54 -3.38 18.26 9.18
CA GLN A 54 -3.55 19.68 8.84
C GLN A 54 -4.18 20.47 9.99
N LYS A 55 -5.13 19.87 10.72
CA LYS A 55 -5.80 20.51 11.86
C LYS A 55 -4.97 20.50 13.15
N ASN A 56 -3.69 20.09 13.09
CA ASN A 56 -2.82 19.94 14.26
C ASN A 56 -3.41 19.07 15.39
N LYS A 57 -4.33 18.15 15.06
CA LYS A 57 -4.93 17.23 16.04
C LYS A 57 -3.92 16.20 16.55
N ILE A 58 -2.98 15.82 15.68
CA ILE A 58 -1.85 14.95 16.05
C ILE A 58 -0.77 15.84 16.65
N LYS A 59 -0.39 15.58 17.90
CA LYS A 59 0.76 16.25 18.55
C LYS A 59 2.05 15.93 17.83
N ASP A 60 3.01 16.84 17.88
CA ASP A 60 4.29 16.69 17.19
C ASP A 60 5.09 15.47 17.69
N SER A 61 5.02 15.17 18.99
CA SER A 61 5.56 13.95 19.60
C SER A 61 5.02 12.66 18.98
N ASN A 62 3.80 12.71 18.42
CA ASN A 62 3.09 11.56 17.87
C ASN A 62 3.21 11.47 16.34
N LEU A 63 3.88 12.42 15.68
CA LEU A 63 4.07 12.41 14.22
C LEU A 63 4.81 11.17 13.74
N SER A 64 5.87 10.76 14.44
CA SER A 64 6.67 9.58 14.13
C SER A 64 5.85 8.28 14.22
N ALA A 65 5.09 8.12 15.31
CA ALA A 65 4.21 6.98 15.51
C ALA A 65 3.12 6.91 14.43
N ASN A 66 2.50 8.04 14.08
CA ASN A 66 1.50 8.09 13.01
C ASN A 66 2.12 7.78 11.63
N LYS A 67 3.36 8.22 11.38
CA LYS A 67 4.08 7.85 10.16
C LYS A 67 4.34 6.35 10.08
N LEU A 68 4.70 5.71 11.18
CA LEU A 68 4.86 4.25 11.22
C LEU A 68 3.55 3.51 10.93
N VAL A 69 2.44 3.98 11.49
CA VAL A 69 1.10 3.42 11.21
C VAL A 69 0.74 3.59 9.73
N TYR A 70 0.98 4.78 9.16
CA TYR A 70 0.79 5.03 7.73
C TYR A 70 1.62 4.09 6.85
N ASN A 71 2.92 3.91 7.17
CA ASN A 71 3.80 3.01 6.44
C ASN A 71 3.32 1.55 6.49
N LYS A 72 2.84 1.10 7.65
CA LYS A 72 2.26 -0.25 7.80
C LYS A 72 0.98 -0.40 6.99
N LEU A 73 0.11 0.61 7.00
CA LEU A 73 -1.13 0.65 6.21
C LEU A 73 -0.83 0.57 4.71
N LYS A 74 0.09 1.40 4.22
CA LYS A 74 0.57 1.42 2.84
C LYS A 74 1.15 0.07 2.43
N ARG A 75 2.06 -0.48 3.24
CA ARG A 75 2.66 -1.79 2.98
C ARG A 75 1.60 -2.88 2.87
N ASN A 76 0.66 -2.95 3.80
CA ASN A 76 -0.40 -3.96 3.76
C ASN A 76 -1.29 -3.85 2.51
N PHE A 77 -1.61 -2.63 2.08
CA PHE A 77 -2.38 -2.38 0.86
C PHE A 77 -1.66 -2.93 -0.39
N TYR A 78 -0.37 -2.65 -0.54
CA TYR A 78 0.42 -3.10 -1.70
C TYR A 78 0.83 -4.57 -1.63
N LEU A 79 1.22 -5.07 -0.45
CA LEU A 79 1.62 -6.47 -0.27
C LEU A 79 0.49 -7.43 -0.58
N ARG A 80 -0.75 -7.10 -0.22
CA ARG A 80 -1.88 -7.99 -0.51
C ARG A 80 -1.99 -8.27 -2.01
N LYS A 81 -1.79 -7.26 -2.86
CA LYS A 81 -1.79 -7.44 -4.32
C LYS A 81 -0.60 -8.29 -4.79
N ALA A 82 0.58 -8.07 -4.23
CA ALA A 82 1.79 -8.84 -4.56
C ALA A 82 1.65 -10.32 -4.18
N ILE A 83 1.12 -10.61 -2.99
CA ILE A 83 0.89 -11.98 -2.51
C ILE A 83 -0.09 -12.72 -3.42
N TRP A 84 -1.23 -12.10 -3.77
CA TRP A 84 -2.18 -12.70 -4.71
C TRP A 84 -1.57 -12.95 -6.09
N SER A 85 -0.76 -12.02 -6.59
CA SER A 85 -0.05 -12.18 -7.86
C SER A 85 0.92 -13.37 -7.83
N LEU A 86 1.69 -13.52 -6.75
CA LEU A 86 2.65 -14.61 -6.60
C LEU A 86 1.95 -15.96 -6.49
N LEU A 87 0.84 -16.02 -5.74
CA LEU A 87 -0.01 -17.22 -5.67
C LEU A 87 -0.54 -17.62 -7.05
N CYS A 88 -1.03 -16.69 -7.86
CA CYS A 88 -1.49 -17.00 -9.22
C CYS A 88 -0.37 -17.61 -10.08
N VAL A 89 0.83 -17.03 -10.05
CA VAL A 89 1.98 -17.56 -10.82
C VAL A 89 2.35 -18.98 -10.35
N PHE A 90 2.35 -19.21 -9.04
CA PHE A 90 2.63 -20.52 -8.47
C PHE A 90 1.62 -21.58 -8.92
N PHE A 91 0.32 -21.28 -8.89
CA PHE A 91 -0.71 -22.20 -9.37
C PHE A 91 -0.60 -22.50 -10.87
N ILE A 92 -0.28 -21.50 -11.70
CA ILE A 92 -0.06 -21.70 -13.14
C ILE A 92 1.13 -22.64 -13.37
N ALA A 93 2.23 -22.46 -12.64
CA ALA A 93 3.41 -23.33 -12.75
C ALA A 93 3.09 -24.79 -12.39
N ILE A 94 2.27 -25.02 -11.35
CA ILE A 94 1.81 -26.36 -10.98
C ILE A 94 0.98 -26.99 -12.11
N ILE A 95 0.00 -26.25 -12.65
CA ILE A 95 -0.86 -26.77 -13.73
C ILE A 95 -0.02 -27.14 -14.94
N VAL A 96 0.89 -26.26 -15.37
CA VAL A 96 1.80 -26.53 -16.50
C VAL A 96 2.68 -27.75 -16.23
N GLY A 97 3.23 -27.88 -15.01
CA GLY A 97 4.02 -29.04 -14.60
C GLY A 97 3.24 -30.36 -14.69
N ILE A 98 1.99 -30.37 -14.21
CA ILE A 98 1.10 -31.53 -14.29
C ILE A 98 0.79 -31.86 -15.76
N SER A 99 0.47 -30.86 -16.58
CA SER A 99 0.18 -31.06 -18.00
C SER A 99 1.36 -31.70 -18.73
N ILE A 100 2.58 -31.21 -18.49
CA ILE A 100 3.80 -31.78 -19.09
C ILE A 100 4.01 -33.22 -18.60
N ALA A 101 3.85 -33.49 -17.30
CA ALA A 101 4.00 -34.84 -16.76
C ALA A 101 3.00 -35.83 -17.38
N LEU A 102 1.74 -35.40 -17.58
CA LEU A 102 0.73 -36.21 -18.25
C LEU A 102 1.09 -36.47 -19.72
N ILE A 103 1.54 -35.45 -20.46
CA ILE A 103 1.96 -35.61 -21.86
C ILE A 103 3.11 -36.62 -21.96
N VAL A 104 4.13 -36.51 -21.10
CA VAL A 104 5.26 -37.45 -21.06
C VAL A 104 4.79 -38.86 -20.72
N PHE A 105 3.86 -39.02 -19.78
CA PHE A 105 3.31 -40.32 -19.41
C PHE A 105 2.54 -40.97 -20.56
N PHE A 106 1.69 -40.21 -21.26
CA PHE A 106 0.93 -40.72 -22.42
C PHE A 106 1.82 -41.02 -23.63
N TYR A 107 2.86 -40.24 -23.87
CA TYR A 107 3.75 -40.45 -25.02
C TYR A 107 4.76 -41.59 -24.81
N LYS A 108 5.07 -41.91 -23.55
CA LYS A 108 5.98 -43.01 -23.20
C LYS A 108 5.28 -44.38 -23.12
N ARG A 109 3.94 -44.41 -23.20
CA ARG A 109 3.12 -45.61 -23.20
C ARG A 109 2.70 -45.98 -24.61
#